data_AF-A0A7X0KKC1-F1
#
_entry.id   AF-A0A7X0KKC1-F1
#
_cell.length_a   1.000
_cell.length_b   1.000
_cell.length_c   1.000
_cell.angle_alpha   90.00
_cell.angle_beta   90.00
_cell.angle_gamma   90.00
#
_symmetry.space_group_name_H-M   'P 1'
#
loop_
_entity.id
_entity.type
_entity.pdbx_description
1 polymer ?
#
loop_
_entity_poly.entity_id
_entity_poly.type
_entity_poly.pdbx_seq_one_letter_code
_entity_poly.pdbx_strand_id
1 'polypeptide(L)' 'MAEKPDRKEHEFMVAGVEPAPESSLDGVAVTLVDARGGRVRLHMNPDMAELLRERVSAALNKTTGP' A
#
# COMPACT_ATOMS: atom_id res chain seq x y z
N MET A 1 32.24 15.59 0.11
CA MET A 1 31.17 15.17 -0.82
C MET A 1 30.26 14.27 -0.02
N ALA A 2 28.98 14.61 0.13
CA ALA A 2 28.08 13.84 0.98
C ALA A 2 27.72 12.52 0.28
N GLU A 3 28.08 11.40 0.89
CA GLU A 3 27.60 10.07 0.51
C GLU A 3 26.08 10.05 0.71
N LYS A 4 25.32 10.00 -0.39
CA LYS A 4 23.88 9.75 -0.30
C LYS A 4 23.71 8.31 0.20
N PRO A 5 22.93 8.04 1.26
CA PRO A 5 22.67 6.68 1.67
C PRO A 5 22.00 5.95 0.51
N ASP A 6 22.56 4.80 0.14
CA ASP A 6 21.99 3.85 -0.80
C ASP A 6 20.63 3.41 -0.25
N ARG A 7 19.56 4.14 -0.60
CA ARG A 7 18.20 3.79 -0.23
C ARG A 7 17.87 2.50 -0.98
N LYS A 8 18.10 1.35 -0.34
CA LYS A 8 17.53 0.06 -0.73
C LYS A 8 16.02 -0.01 -0.47
N GLU A 9 15.35 1.13 -0.36
CA GLU A 9 13.91 1.20 -0.22
C GLU A 9 13.32 0.97 -1.62
N HIS A 10 12.69 -0.19 -1.81
CA HIS A 10 11.97 -0.47 -3.05
C HIS A 10 10.64 0.26 -3.02
N GLU A 11 10.50 1.27 -3.87
CA GLU A 11 9.27 2.04 -3.97
C GLU A 11 8.22 1.28 -4.77
N PHE A 12 7.04 1.15 -4.16
CA PHE A 12 5.87 0.55 -4.77
C PHE A 12 4.74 1.57 -4.84
N MET A 13 4.03 1.57 -5.96
CA MET A 13 2.78 2.32 -6.13
C MET A 13 1.60 1.37 -5.98
N VAL A 14 0.53 1.86 -5.33
CA VAL A 14 -0.75 1.13 -5.28
C VAL A 14 -1.40 1.21 -6.65
N ALA A 15 -1.60 0.05 -7.28
CA ALA A 15 -2.26 -0.07 -8.58
C ALA A 15 -3.71 -0.54 -8.49
N GLY A 16 -4.10 -1.17 -7.38
CA GLY A 16 -5.47 -1.63 -7.19
C GLY A 16 -5.75 -2.08 -5.77
N VAL A 17 -6.99 -1.93 -5.33
CA VAL A 17 -7.49 -2.36 -4.02
C VAL A 17 -8.81 -3.08 -4.25
N GLU A 18 -8.87 -4.35 -3.90
CA GLU A 18 -10.04 -5.21 -4.13
C GLU A 18 -10.44 -5.89 -2.82
N PRO A 19 -11.75 -6.16 -2.59
CA PRO A 19 -12.16 -7.06 -1.52
C PRO A 19 -11.54 -8.44 -1.76
N ALA A 20 -11.04 -9.09 -0.70
CA ALA A 20 -10.48 -10.43 -0.82
C ALA A 20 -11.59 -11.42 -1.24
N PRO A 21 -11.41 -12.16 -2.35
CA PRO A 21 -12.37 -13.18 -2.75
C PRO A 21 -12.06 -14.43 -1.92
N GLU A 22 -12.73 -14.60 -0.79
CA GLU A 22 -13.22 -15.86 -0.22
C GLU A 22 -13.55 -15.73 1.28
N SER A 23 -14.56 -16.50 1.70
CA SER A 23 -15.20 -16.53 3.02
C SER A 23 -14.30 -16.93 4.20
N SER A 24 -12.99 -17.04 4.02
CA SER A 24 -12.03 -17.39 5.06
C SER A 24 -11.19 -16.22 5.57
N LEU A 25 -11.19 -15.09 4.86
CA LEU A 25 -10.44 -13.89 5.23
C LEU A 25 -11.28 -12.67 4.86
N ASP A 26 -12.13 -12.22 5.78
CA ASP A 26 -12.65 -10.85 5.74
C ASP A 26 -11.41 -9.93 5.59
N GLY A 27 -11.27 -9.24 4.47
CA GLY A 27 -9.97 -8.64 4.15
C GLY A 27 -9.92 -7.90 2.83
N VAL A 28 -8.78 -7.26 2.60
CA VAL A 28 -8.51 -6.46 1.40
C VAL A 28 -7.26 -6.99 0.71
N ALA A 29 -7.35 -7.14 -0.60
CA ALA A 29 -6.21 -7.40 -1.47
C ALA A 29 -5.70 -6.08 -2.05
N VAL A 30 -4.42 -5.77 -1.84
CA VAL A 30 -3.77 -4.59 -2.41
C VAL A 30 -2.75 -5.04 -3.45
N THR A 31 -2.92 -4.54 -4.68
CA THR A 31 -1.96 -4.74 -5.76
C THR A 31 -0.98 -3.57 -5.79
N LEU A 32 0.30 -3.90 -5.67
CA LEU A 32 1.43 -2.99 -5.73
C LEU A 32 2.20 -3.21 -7.03
N VAL A 33 2.68 -2.12 -7.63
CA VAL A 33 3.56 -2.15 -8.80
C VAL A 33 4.84 -1.37 -8.52
N ASP A 34 5.98 -1.93 -8.91
CA ASP A 34 7.26 -1.21 -8.89
C ASP A 34 7.53 -0.50 -10.24
N ALA A 35 8.55 0.36 -10.28
CA ALA A 35 8.94 1.10 -11.48
C ALA A 35 9.39 0.21 -12.65
N ARG A 36 9.70 -1.07 -12.40
CA ARG A 36 10.08 -2.07 -13.42
C ARG A 36 8.87 -2.88 -13.89
N GLY A 37 7.68 -2.59 -13.39
CA GLY A 37 6.45 -3.31 -13.68
C GLY A 37 6.28 -4.60 -12.89
N GLY A 38 7.12 -4.86 -11.88
CA GLY A 38 6.96 -5.97 -10.95
C GLY A 38 5.68 -5.79 -10.14
N ARG A 39 4.85 -6.84 -10.05
CA ARG A 39 3.54 -6.79 -9.38
C ARG A 39 3.54 -7.68 -8.15
N VAL A 40 3.04 -7.16 -7.03
CA VAL A 40 2.86 -7.92 -5.79
C VAL A 40 1.42 -7.73 -5.32
N ARG A 41 0.74 -8.81 -4.95
CA ARG A 41 -0.60 -8.78 -4.36
C ARG A 41 -0.49 -9.13 -2.88
N LEU A 42 -0.82 -8.18 -2.00
CA LEU A 42 -0.83 -8.36 -0.56
C LEU A 42 -2.24 -8.70 -0.11
N HIS A 43 -2.41 -9.81 0.58
CA HIS A 43 -3.66 -10.19 1.22
C HIS A 43 -3.58 -9.79 2.69
N MET A 44 -4.45 -8.89 3.12
CA MET A 44 -4.48 -8.38 4.48
C MET A 44 -5.75 -8.83 5.18
N ASN A 45 -5.61 -9.22 6.45
CA ASN A 45 -6.73 -9.45 7.36
C ASN A 45 -7.49 -8.12 7.62
N PRO A 46 -8.68 -8.16 8.24
CA PRO A 46 -9.53 -6.98 8.34
C PRO A 46 -8.88 -5.87 9.16
N ASP A 47 -8.26 -6.22 10.30
CA ASP A 47 -7.65 -5.26 11.22
C ASP A 47 -6.53 -4.47 10.55
N MET A 48 -5.66 -5.15 9.79
CA MET A 48 -4.57 -4.51 9.05
C MET A 48 -5.09 -3.70 7.86
N ALA A 49 -6.16 -4.16 7.21
CA ALA A 49 -6.79 -3.42 6.13
C ALA A 49 -7.43 -2.11 6.64
N GLU A 50 -8.08 -2.14 7.80
CA GLU A 50 -8.65 -0.96 8.44
C GLU A 50 -7.56 0.03 8.85
N LEU A 51 -6.49 -0.44 9.48
CA LEU A 51 -5.34 0.40 9.84
C LEU A 51 -4.71 1.06 8.61
N LEU A 52 -4.54 0.31 7.51
CA LEU A 52 -4.01 0.87 6.27
C LEU A 52 -4.95 1.94 5.70
N ARG A 53 -6.27 1.69 5.71
CA ARG A 53 -7.28 2.66 5.27
C ARG A 53 -7.20 3.97 6.05
N GLU A 54 -7.12 3.89 7.37
CA GLU A 54 -6.99 5.07 8.23
C GLU A 54 -5.71 5.85 7.94
N ARG A 55 -4.58 5.16 7.78
CA ARG A 55 -3.29 5.79 7.47
C ARG A 55 -3.28 6.46 6.11
N VAL A 56 -3.87 5.83 5.09
CA VAL A 56 -4.02 6.42 3.75
C VAL A 56 -4.95 7.63 3.80
N SER A 57 -6.11 7.53 4.47
CA SER A 57 -7.03 8.66 4.63
C SER A 57 -6.36 9.84 5.34
N ALA A 58 -5.63 9.58 6.42
CA ALA A 58 -4.88 10.61 7.14
C ALA A 58 -3.78 11.25 6.29
N ALA A 59 -3.08 10.46 5.46
CA ALA A 59 -2.06 10.97 4.54
C ALA A 59 -2.69 11.83 3.43
N LEU A 60 -3.79 11.38 2.82
CA LEU A 60 -4.52 12.13 1.80
C LEU A 60 -5.03 13.46 2.36
N ASN A 61 -5.67 13.45 3.53
CA ASN A 61 -6.15 14.66 4.20
C ASN A 61 -5.04 15.67 4.54
N LYS A 62 -3.80 15.21 4.74
CA LYS A 62 -2.63 16.10 4.93
C LYS A 62 -2.09 16.67 3.61
N THR A 63 -2.31 15.98 2.49
CA THR A 63 -1.84 16.39 1.16
C THR A 63 -2.86 17.30 0.47
N THR A 64 -4.14 17.18 0.85
CA THR A 64 -5.25 18.07 0.48
C THR A 64 -5.68 18.90 1.70
N GLY A 65 -4.81 19.78 2.20
CA GLY A 65 -5.26 20.96 2.95
C GLY A 65 -5.72 22.06 1.98
N PRO A 66 -6.46 23.10 2.41
CA PRO A 66 -6.99 24.14 1.53
C PRO A 66 -5.89 24.87 0.72
#